data_AF-H1PJ36-F1
#
_entry.id   AF-H1PJ36-F1
#
_cell.length_a   1.000
_cell.length_b   1.000
_cell.length_c   1.000
_cell.angle_alpha   90.00
_cell.angle_beta   90.00
_cell.angle_gamma   90.00
#
_symmetry.space_group_name_H-M   'P 1'
#
loop_
_entity.id
_entity.type
_entity.pdbx_description
1 polymer ?
#
loop_
_entity_poly.entity_id
_entity_poly.type
_entity_poly.pdbx_seq_one_letter_code
_entity_poly.pdbx_strand_id
1 'polypeptide(L)'
;MNTLKKLDKKFSKYIGFAFSLLLIWMIKKDSTIIATHVFNISLLVSLFIIGELIVKHKNAINKALLICVLIPNFIIAITAVILQLLNPSNEANQYMYVTRAIAIILIVTLPISYWILFTEINKSK
;
A
#
# COMPACT_ATOMS: atom_id res chain seq x y z
N MET A 1 -28.13 -4.00 12.10
CA MET A 1 -26.79 -3.99 11.46
C MET A 1 -25.73 -4.30 12.52
N ASN A 2 -25.05 -5.44 12.44
CA ASN A 2 -24.10 -5.88 13.49
C ASN A 2 -22.94 -4.89 13.69
N THR A 3 -22.55 -4.69 14.95
CA THR A 3 -21.38 -3.91 15.39
C THR A 3 -20.10 -4.29 14.66
N LEU A 4 -19.90 -5.59 14.38
CA LEU A 4 -18.80 -6.11 13.55
C LEU A 4 -18.77 -5.53 12.12
N LYS A 5 -19.92 -5.42 11.44
CA LYS A 5 -20.00 -4.80 10.11
C LYS A 5 -19.73 -3.28 10.16
N LYS A 6 -20.04 -2.63 11.28
CA LYS A 6 -19.80 -1.19 11.49
C LYS A 6 -18.30 -0.90 11.74
N LEU A 7 -17.61 -1.80 12.44
CA LEU A 7 -16.16 -1.76 12.64
C LEU A 7 -15.42 -2.03 11.34
N ASP A 8 -15.76 -3.08 10.59
CA ASP A 8 -15.15 -3.41 9.29
C ASP A 8 -15.25 -2.23 8.30
N LYS A 9 -16.42 -1.56 8.27
CA LYS A 9 -16.66 -0.39 7.41
C LYS A 9 -15.81 0.83 7.83
N LYS A 10 -15.60 1.05 9.13
CA LYS A 10 -14.72 2.12 9.61
C LYS A 10 -13.25 1.78 9.38
N PHE A 11 -12.87 0.52 9.57
CA PHE A 11 -11.49 0.05 9.41
C PHE A 11 -11.03 0.14 7.95
N SER A 12 -11.86 -0.33 7.01
CA SER A 12 -11.61 -0.22 5.56
C SER A 12 -11.41 1.23 5.08
N LYS A 13 -12.10 2.21 5.70
CA LYS A 13 -11.97 3.64 5.34
C LYS A 13 -10.60 4.23 5.69
N TYR A 14 -9.96 3.78 6.77
CA TYR A 14 -8.72 4.38 7.30
C TYR A 14 -7.50 3.48 7.17
N ILE A 15 -7.65 2.28 6.61
CA ILE A 15 -6.57 1.30 6.48
C ILE A 15 -5.37 1.85 5.69
N GLY A 16 -5.61 2.65 4.64
CA GLY A 16 -4.55 3.29 3.87
C GLY A 16 -3.70 4.27 4.70
N PHE A 17 -4.35 5.06 5.56
CA PHE A 17 -3.66 5.92 6.52
C PHE A 17 -2.84 5.11 7.54
N ALA A 18 -3.37 3.97 8.00
CA ALA A 18 -2.66 3.10 8.93
C ALA A 18 -1.39 2.52 8.29
N PHE A 19 -1.44 2.10 7.02
CA PHE A 19 -0.26 1.64 6.29
C PHE A 19 0.77 2.76 6.06
N SER A 20 0.33 3.98 5.74
CA SER A 20 1.22 5.14 5.63
C SER A 20 1.92 5.46 6.96
N LEU A 21 1.20 5.45 8.07
CA LEU A 21 1.75 5.66 9.41
C LEU A 21 2.73 4.55 9.80
N LEU A 22 2.40 3.29 9.50
CA LEU A 22 3.27 2.15 9.73
C LEU A 22 4.58 2.27 8.94
N LEU A 23 4.50 2.66 7.66
CA LEU A 23 5.68 2.87 6.81
C LEU A 23 6.56 4.01 7.34
N ILE A 24 5.97 5.15 7.73
CA ILE A 24 6.70 6.26 8.37
C ILE A 24 7.41 5.78 9.63
N TRP A 25 6.72 5.00 10.47
CA TRP A 25 7.28 4.47 11.71
C TRP A 25 8.46 3.53 11.45
N MET A 26 8.34 2.61 10.49
CA MET A 26 9.42 1.70 10.10
C MET A 26 10.64 2.46 9.58
N ILE A 27 10.45 3.44 8.68
CA ILE A 27 11.53 4.29 8.15
C ILE A 27 12.19 5.10 9.27
N LYS A 28 11.42 5.60 10.23
CA LYS A 28 11.95 6.34 11.38
C LYS A 28 12.77 5.43 12.30
N LYS A 29 12.36 4.17 12.47
CA LYS A 29 13.04 3.19 13.31
C LYS A 29 14.36 2.74 12.69
N ASP A 30 14.38 2.49 11.39
CA ASP A 30 15.58 2.11 10.65
C ASP A 30 15.58 2.73 9.25
N SER A 31 16.30 3.83 9.12
CA SER A 31 16.40 4.57 7.86
C SER A 31 17.44 4.01 6.90
N THR A 32 18.15 2.94 7.27
CA THR A 32 19.14 2.29 6.40
C THR A 32 18.48 1.23 5.51
N ILE A 33 17.42 0.58 6.00
CA ILE A 33 16.74 -0.52 5.32
C ILE A 33 15.42 -0.09 4.66
N ILE A 34 15.37 1.13 4.12
CA ILE A 34 14.13 1.74 3.59
C ILE A 34 13.55 0.90 2.45
N ALA A 35 14.39 0.30 1.60
CA ALA A 35 13.93 -0.47 0.44
C ALA A 35 13.11 -1.69 0.86
N THR A 36 13.57 -2.39 1.90
CA THR A 36 12.84 -3.53 2.47
C THR A 36 11.54 -3.09 3.13
N HIS A 37 11.52 -1.95 3.82
CA HIS A 37 10.29 -1.42 4.42
C HIS A 37 9.26 -1.04 3.36
N VAL A 38 9.68 -0.33 2.30
CA VAL A 38 8.81 0.03 1.17
C VAL A 38 8.29 -1.22 0.46
N PHE A 39 9.16 -2.21 0.22
CA PHE A 39 8.77 -3.48 -0.39
C PHE A 39 7.72 -4.21 0.45
N ASN A 40 7.98 -4.41 1.75
CA ASN A 40 7.09 -5.14 2.64
C ASN A 40 5.71 -4.47 2.74
N ILE A 41 5.67 -3.14 2.87
CA ILE A 41 4.40 -2.41 2.93
C ILE A 41 3.66 -2.47 1.59
N SER A 42 4.37 -2.29 0.47
CA SER A 42 3.74 -2.39 -0.84
C SER A 42 3.16 -3.79 -1.10
N LEU A 43 3.89 -4.84 -0.73
CA LEU A 43 3.42 -6.23 -0.83
C LEU A 43 2.18 -6.48 0.04
N LEU A 44 2.23 -6.08 1.32
CA LEU A 44 1.12 -6.22 2.26
C LEU A 44 -0.13 -5.52 1.76
N VAL A 45 0.02 -4.29 1.26
CA VAL A 45 -1.11 -3.52 0.71
C VAL A 45 -1.69 -4.21 -0.51
N SER A 46 -0.86 -4.68 -1.44
CA SER A 46 -1.31 -5.40 -2.63
C SER A 46 -2.10 -6.65 -2.25
N LEU A 47 -1.63 -7.44 -1.28
CA LEU A 47 -2.34 -8.62 -0.78
C LEU A 47 -3.68 -8.27 -0.14
N PHE A 48 -3.73 -7.20 0.65
CA PHE A 48 -4.94 -6.78 1.34
C PHE A 48 -6.02 -6.29 0.36
N ILE A 49 -5.62 -5.54 -0.67
CA ILE A 49 -6.50 -5.11 -1.76
C ILE A 49 -7.03 -6.33 -2.52
N ILE A 50 -6.17 -7.27 -2.89
CA ILE A 50 -6.59 -8.53 -3.53
C ILE A 50 -7.60 -9.29 -2.65
N GLY A 51 -7.36 -9.38 -1.34
CA GLY A 51 -8.23 -10.06 -0.39
C GLY A 51 -9.62 -9.43 -0.26
N GLU A 52 -9.70 -8.10 -0.11
CA GLU A 52 -10.98 -7.35 -0.09
C GLU A 52 -11.78 -7.60 -1.38
N LEU A 53 -11.13 -7.64 -2.55
CA LEU A 53 -11.81 -7.80 -3.83
C LEU A 53 -12.23 -9.24 -4.15
N ILE A 54 -11.35 -10.24 -3.96
CA ILE A 54 -11.63 -11.63 -4.32
C ILE A 54 -12.60 -12.28 -3.32
N VAL A 55 -12.47 -11.97 -2.02
CA VAL A 55 -13.19 -12.67 -0.95
C VAL A 55 -14.48 -11.95 -0.58
N LYS A 56 -14.48 -10.62 -0.47
CA LYS A 56 -15.64 -9.88 0.07
C LYS A 56 -16.57 -9.28 -0.99
N HIS A 57 -16.05 -8.83 -2.14
CA HIS A 57 -16.81 -7.98 -3.07
C HIS A 57 -16.75 -8.42 -4.54
N LYS A 58 -16.61 -9.73 -4.76
CA LYS A 58 -16.29 -10.45 -6.01
C LYS A 58 -16.97 -9.98 -7.31
N ASN A 59 -18.19 -9.43 -7.24
CA ASN A 59 -18.99 -8.99 -8.41
C ASN A 59 -19.42 -7.52 -8.38
N ALA A 60 -19.05 -6.76 -7.35
CA ALA A 60 -19.65 -5.45 -7.07
C ALA A 60 -18.71 -4.26 -7.38
N ILE A 61 -17.40 -4.52 -7.47
CA ILE A 61 -16.38 -3.48 -7.67
C ILE A 61 -15.96 -3.40 -9.14
N ASN A 62 -15.75 -2.17 -9.62
CA ASN A 62 -15.20 -1.89 -10.94
C ASN A 62 -13.79 -2.48 -11.11
N LYS A 63 -13.64 -3.48 -11.99
CA LYS A 63 -12.37 -4.16 -12.29
C LYS A 63 -11.30 -3.22 -12.86
N ALA A 64 -11.68 -2.15 -13.54
CA ALA A 64 -10.71 -1.16 -14.05
C ALA A 64 -10.06 -0.38 -12.89
N LEU A 65 -10.85 -0.05 -11.87
CA LEU A 65 -10.37 0.63 -10.66
C LEU A 65 -9.36 -0.23 -9.88
N LEU A 66 -9.61 -1.55 -9.82
CA LEU A 66 -8.67 -2.52 -9.25
C LEU A 66 -7.31 -2.41 -9.93
N ILE A 67 -7.30 -2.48 -11.26
CA ILE A 67 -6.08 -2.41 -12.07
C ILE A 67 -5.36 -1.08 -11.83
N CYS A 68 -6.10 0.04 -11.78
CA CYS A 68 -5.54 1.37 -11.50
C CYS A 68 -4.91 1.50 -10.11
N VAL A 69 -5.35 0.73 -9.12
CA VAL A 69 -4.75 0.74 -7.77
C VAL A 69 -3.62 -0.29 -7.65
N LEU A 70 -3.77 -1.47 -8.24
CA LEU A 70 -2.80 -2.56 -8.12
C LEU A 70 -1.53 -2.30 -8.93
N ILE A 71 -1.66 -1.82 -10.18
CA ILE A 71 -0.51 -1.63 -11.08
C ILE A 71 0.53 -0.68 -10.48
N PRO A 72 0.16 0.54 -10.01
CA PRO A 72 1.15 1.44 -9.43
C PRO A 72 1.83 0.84 -8.19
N ASN A 73 1.07 0.10 -7.37
CA ASN A 73 1.61 -0.52 -6.15
C ASN A 73 2.60 -1.65 -6.50
N PHE A 74 2.29 -2.47 -7.51
CA PHE A 74 3.20 -3.49 -8.04
C PHE A 74 4.46 -2.89 -8.67
N ILE A 75 4.34 -1.81 -9.45
CA ILE A 75 5.49 -1.10 -10.01
C ILE A 75 6.41 -0.62 -8.88
N ILE A 76 5.84 -0.05 -7.82
CA ILE A 76 6.59 0.37 -6.63
C ILE A 76 7.27 -0.81 -5.94
N ALA A 77 6.57 -1.94 -5.78
CA ALA A 77 7.13 -3.14 -5.15
C ALA A 77 8.32 -3.70 -5.94
N ILE A 78 8.17 -3.87 -7.26
CA ILE A 78 9.23 -4.36 -8.15
C ILE A 78 10.42 -3.41 -8.11
N THR A 79 10.17 -2.09 -8.19
CA THR A 79 11.23 -1.08 -8.13
C THR A 79 11.98 -1.12 -6.80
N ALA A 80 11.26 -1.30 -5.68
CA ALA A 80 11.87 -1.43 -4.36
C ALA A 80 12.78 -2.67 -4.24
N VAL A 81 12.37 -3.81 -4.82
CA VAL A 81 13.21 -5.03 -4.88
C VAL A 81 14.47 -4.80 -5.70
N ILE A 82 14.34 -4.21 -6.89
CA ILE A 82 15.49 -3.90 -7.76
C ILE A 82 16.47 -2.99 -7.02
N LEU A 83 15.99 -1.95 -6.34
CA LEU A 83 16.83 -1.05 -5.54
C LEU A 83 17.51 -1.76 -4.37
N GLN A 84 16.83 -2.70 -3.72
CA GLN A 84 17.44 -3.52 -2.66
C GLN A 84 18.55 -4.41 -3.21
N LEU A 85 18.38 -4.99 -4.40
CA LEU A 85 19.40 -5.81 -5.06
C LEU A 85 20.60 -4.98 -5.54
N LEU A 86 20.37 -3.73 -5.96
CA LEU A 86 21.42 -2.81 -6.40
C LEU A 86 22.18 -2.15 -5.25
N ASN A 87 21.58 -2.08 -4.05
CA ASN A 87 22.21 -1.51 -2.85
C ASN A 87 22.17 -2.48 -1.66
N PRO A 88 22.79 -3.67 -1.75
CA PRO A 88 22.70 -4.68 -0.70
C PRO A 88 23.39 -4.29 0.60
N SER A 89 24.37 -3.37 0.55
CA SER A 89 25.08 -2.87 1.73
C SER A 89 24.35 -1.72 2.46
N ASN A 90 23.19 -1.28 1.96
CA ASN A 90 22.42 -0.15 2.51
C ASN A 90 23.25 1.13 2.70
N GLU A 91 24.26 1.32 1.85
CA GLU A 91 25.08 2.51 1.88
C GLU A 91 24.31 3.73 1.41
N ALA A 92 24.70 4.90 1.92
CA ALA A 92 24.11 6.19 1.56
C ALA A 92 24.53 6.62 0.14
N ASN A 93 23.93 5.98 -0.87
CA ASN A 93 24.18 6.23 -2.28
C ASN A 93 22.92 6.70 -3.02
N GLN A 94 23.05 6.92 -4.33
CA GLN A 94 21.95 7.37 -5.18
C GLN A 94 20.70 6.49 -5.08
N TYR A 95 20.86 5.17 -4.93
CA TYR A 95 19.74 4.24 -4.80
C TYR A 95 18.95 4.47 -3.51
N MET A 96 19.62 4.77 -2.38
CA MET A 96 18.95 5.11 -1.12
C MET A 96 18.04 6.34 -1.27
N TYR A 97 18.49 7.37 -1.99
CA TYR A 97 17.69 8.57 -2.27
C TYR A 97 16.48 8.27 -3.16
N VAL A 98 16.66 7.44 -4.19
CA VAL A 98 15.56 6.97 -5.05
C VAL A 98 14.54 6.19 -4.20
N THR A 99 14.98 5.29 -3.33
CA THR A 99 14.09 4.55 -2.43
C THR A 99 13.31 5.48 -1.49
N ARG A 100 13.94 6.53 -0.95
CA ARG A 100 13.25 7.55 -0.14
C ARG A 100 12.16 8.28 -0.91
N ALA A 101 12.43 8.68 -2.17
CA ALA A 101 11.43 9.32 -3.01
C ALA A 101 10.23 8.39 -3.26
N ILE A 102 10.49 7.12 -3.56
CA ILE A 102 9.45 6.09 -3.72
C ILE A 102 8.64 5.90 -2.43
N ALA A 103 9.30 5.88 -1.27
CA ALA A 103 8.63 5.78 0.02
C ALA A 103 7.65 6.93 0.25
N ILE A 104 8.05 8.17 -0.06
CA ILE A 104 7.19 9.36 0.06
C ILE A 104 5.99 9.25 -0.88
N ILE A 105 6.22 8.86 -2.14
CA ILE A 105 5.15 8.62 -3.11
C ILE A 105 4.16 7.60 -2.55
N LEU A 106 4.65 6.47 -2.03
CA LEU A 106 3.82 5.42 -1.47
C LEU A 106 3.02 5.90 -0.24
N ILE A 107 3.64 6.66 0.67
CA ILE A 107 2.98 7.24 1.85
C ILE A 107 1.77 8.11 1.44
N VAL A 108 1.89 8.87 0.35
CA VAL A 108 0.83 9.77 -0.13
C VAL A 108 -0.23 9.05 -0.96
N THR A 109 0.17 8.06 -1.77
CA THR A 109 -0.76 7.35 -2.66
C THR A 109 -1.59 6.31 -1.92
N LEU A 110 -1.07 5.67 -0.88
CA LEU A 110 -1.78 4.63 -0.11
C LEU A 110 -3.14 5.08 0.44
N PRO A 111 -3.28 6.24 1.11
CA PRO A 111 -4.57 6.71 1.61
C PRO A 111 -5.56 7.00 0.47
N ILE A 112 -5.08 7.54 -0.64
CA ILE A 112 -5.90 7.88 -1.82
C ILE A 112 -6.44 6.60 -2.45
N SER A 113 -5.58 5.62 -2.70
CA SER A 113 -5.94 4.31 -3.26
C SER A 113 -7.03 3.62 -2.44
N TYR A 114 -6.89 3.58 -1.12
CA TYR A 114 -7.90 2.99 -0.23
C TYR A 114 -9.18 3.81 -0.11
N TRP A 115 -9.08 5.13 -0.18
CA TRP A 115 -10.27 5.97 -0.21
C TRP A 115 -11.13 5.67 -1.43
N ILE A 116 -10.50 5.60 -2.62
CA ILE A 116 -11.18 5.26 -3.86
C ILE A 116 -11.81 3.86 -3.75
N LEU A 117 -11.06 2.87 -3.25
CA LEU A 117 -11.57 1.51 -3.01
C LEU A 117 -12.82 1.52 -2.11
N PHE A 118 -12.76 2.26 -0.98
CA PHE A 118 -13.87 2.37 -0.03
C PHE A 118 -15.11 3.03 -0.63
N THR A 119 -14.93 4.09 -1.44
CA THR A 119 -16.06 4.74 -2.12
C THR A 119 -16.77 3.80 -3.07
N GLU A 120 -16.03 2.96 -3.80
CA GLU A 120 -16.60 2.00 -4.74
C GLU A 120 -17.32 0.85 -4.04
N ILE A 121 -16.76 0.36 -2.93
CA ILE A 121 -17.43 -0.62 -2.06
C ILE A 121 -18.76 -0.08 -1.52
N ASN A 122 -18.86 1.22 -1.25
CA ASN A 122 -20.11 1.81 -0.76
C ASN A 122 -21.14 2.06 -1.85
N LYS A 123 -20.73 2.37 -3.08
CA LYS A 123 -21.66 2.50 -4.23
C LYS A 123 -22.28 1.16 -4.63
N SER A 124 -21.58 0.06 -4.34
CA SER A 124 -21.98 -1.29 -4.73
C SER A 124 -22.77 -2.05 -3.66
N LYS A 125 -23.12 -1.39 -2.54
CA LYS A 125 -24.02 -1.86 -1.48
C LYS A 125 -25.39 -1.23 -1.61
#